data_AF-A0A839JPE6-F1
#
_entry.id   AF-A0A839JPE6-F1
#
_cell.length_a   1.000
_cell.length_b   1.000
_cell.length_c   1.000
_cell.angle_alpha   90.00
_cell.angle_beta   90.00
_cell.angle_gamma   90.00
#
_symmetry.space_group_name_H-M   'P 1'
#
loop_
_entity.id
_entity.type
_entity.pdbx_description
1 polymer ?
#
loop_
_entity_poly.entity_id
_entity_poly.type
_entity_poly.pdbx_seq_one_letter_code
_entity_poly.pdbx_strand_id
1 'polypeptide(L)'
;MNWGSDHTDLYHNKYWYSNLTHSIGVALIVWHYTGDRKQTLAGLFHDIATPTFKHCIDFFRGDYLKQEATEVETSQMISDSPEIMHLLKRDHVKLSQVNDYKLYPIADNDTPKLSADRFEYSYSAGLVLNRVWEIDQIKRTYDDVIVLQNEEGVDELGFQHLPVAEEYISTISQLWPCWVENRHKLTMQFIADALKRMVKQGLLQPSDFYRYSEDEIISRILNSGDEYLVSRFQRFRKAKRVYSSDTPVAGKYCRSIVTKRRYINPLVLSSDGTARRVGDLSAKAKQCLDDYLAYRPGRYAYLDFDFDPDYQLD
;
A
#
# COMPACT_ATOMS: atom_id res chain seq x y z
N MET A 1 -7.44 1.31 -0.50
CA MET A 1 -6.21 0.73 0.10
C MET A 1 -6.19 -0.80 0.08
N ASN A 2 -7.27 -1.50 -0.28
CA ASN A 2 -7.34 -2.95 -0.13
C ASN A 2 -6.90 -3.77 -1.37
N TRP A 3 -6.42 -3.13 -2.46
CA TRP A 3 -5.82 -3.80 -3.65
C TRP A 3 -6.62 -5.04 -4.14
N GLY A 4 -7.94 -4.94 -4.13
CA GLY A 4 -8.84 -6.00 -4.57
C GLY A 4 -9.12 -7.13 -3.56
N SER A 5 -8.59 -7.07 -2.34
CA SER A 5 -8.86 -8.05 -1.28
C SER A 5 -10.32 -8.10 -0.83
N ASP A 6 -11.10 -7.03 -1.04
CA ASP A 6 -12.54 -7.00 -0.75
C ASP A 6 -13.38 -7.91 -1.66
N HIS A 7 -12.79 -8.43 -2.75
CA HIS A 7 -13.52 -9.15 -3.78
C HIS A 7 -13.30 -10.66 -3.76
N THR A 8 -12.69 -11.19 -2.70
CA THR A 8 -12.43 -12.63 -2.56
C THR A 8 -12.49 -13.09 -1.10
N ASP A 9 -12.99 -14.31 -0.89
CA ASP A 9 -13.06 -14.98 0.42
C ASP A 9 -11.68 -15.31 1.03
N LEU A 10 -10.56 -14.93 0.38
CA LEU A 10 -9.20 -15.02 0.92
C LEU A 10 -8.96 -14.06 2.10
N TYR A 11 -9.83 -13.06 2.24
CA TYR A 11 -9.74 -12.02 3.25
C TYR A 11 -11.08 -11.86 3.98
N HIS A 12 -11.02 -11.33 5.19
CA HIS A 12 -12.17 -11.03 6.01
C HIS A 12 -12.18 -9.56 6.39
N ASN A 13 -12.05 -8.70 5.37
CA ASN A 13 -12.06 -7.26 5.55
C ASN A 13 -13.42 -6.83 6.08
N LYS A 14 -13.41 -6.18 7.25
CA LYS A 14 -14.66 -5.75 7.91
C LYS A 14 -15.18 -4.42 7.37
N TYR A 15 -14.28 -3.57 6.89
CA TYR A 15 -14.59 -2.23 6.45
C TYR A 15 -13.90 -1.90 5.14
N TRP A 16 -14.59 -1.16 4.29
CA TRP A 16 -14.01 -0.57 3.10
C TRP A 16 -13.10 0.59 3.50
N TYR A 17 -11.82 0.54 3.10
CA TYR A 17 -10.86 1.63 3.34
C TYR A 17 -10.36 2.23 2.03
N SER A 18 -10.85 3.43 1.72
CA SER A 18 -10.59 4.10 0.44
C SER A 18 -9.23 4.80 0.41
N ASN A 19 -8.73 5.09 -0.79
CA ASN A 19 -7.50 5.89 -0.96
C ASN A 19 -7.73 7.32 -0.45
N LEU A 20 -8.93 7.87 -0.65
CA LEU A 20 -9.27 9.19 -0.12
C LEU A 20 -9.19 9.22 1.41
N THR A 21 -9.71 8.20 2.10
CA THR A 21 -9.64 8.12 3.57
C THR A 21 -8.20 8.09 4.06
N HIS A 22 -7.36 7.28 3.39
CA HIS A 22 -5.92 7.24 3.63
C HIS A 22 -5.25 8.61 3.43
N SER A 23 -5.45 9.24 2.27
CA SER A 23 -4.86 10.54 1.95
C SER A 23 -5.31 11.66 2.90
N ILE A 24 -6.56 11.62 3.37
CA ILE A 24 -7.03 12.53 4.44
C ILE A 24 -6.28 12.26 5.74
N GLY A 25 -6.12 10.99 6.13
CA GLY A 25 -5.33 10.61 7.30
C GLY A 25 -3.90 11.12 7.24
N VAL A 26 -3.21 10.91 6.11
CA VAL A 26 -1.84 11.42 5.88
C VAL A 26 -1.78 12.94 5.98
N ALA A 27 -2.72 13.65 5.34
CA ALA A 27 -2.77 15.10 5.40
C ALA A 27 -2.99 15.62 6.85
N LEU A 28 -3.85 14.97 7.63
CA LEU A 28 -4.08 15.34 9.03
C LEU A 28 -2.84 15.12 9.90
N ILE A 29 -2.12 14.02 9.69
CA ILE A 29 -0.86 13.73 10.40
C ILE A 29 0.18 14.80 10.06
N VAL A 30 0.37 15.07 8.77
CA VAL A 30 1.30 16.11 8.31
C VAL A 30 0.97 17.46 8.93
N TRP A 31 -0.31 17.87 8.85
CA TRP A 31 -0.76 19.14 9.43
C TRP A 31 -0.50 19.22 10.93
N HIS A 32 -0.74 18.13 11.66
CA HIS A 32 -0.52 18.05 13.10
C HIS A 32 0.94 18.32 13.49
N TYR A 33 1.89 17.76 12.74
CA TYR A 33 3.31 17.87 13.08
C TYR A 33 4.02 19.09 12.49
N THR A 34 3.54 19.64 11.38
CA THR A 34 4.27 20.71 10.67
C THR A 34 3.52 22.03 10.57
N GLY A 35 2.18 22.00 10.61
CA GLY A 35 1.35 23.18 10.33
C GLY A 35 1.58 23.77 8.93
N ASP A 36 2.34 23.09 8.06
CA ASP A 36 2.67 23.59 6.73
C ASP A 36 1.57 23.17 5.73
N ARG A 37 0.94 24.19 5.13
CA ARG A 37 -0.16 23.98 4.18
C ARG A 37 0.29 23.25 2.93
N LYS A 38 1.47 23.52 2.39
CA LYS A 38 1.94 22.94 1.11
C LYS A 38 2.24 21.47 1.30
N GLN A 39 2.94 21.14 2.38
CA GLN A 39 3.22 19.77 2.75
C GLN A 39 1.93 18.98 3.03
N THR A 40 0.97 19.59 3.73
CA THR A 40 -0.34 18.99 4.00
C THR A 40 -1.07 18.67 2.70
N LEU A 41 -1.08 19.60 1.75
CA LEU A 41 -1.68 19.39 0.44
C LEU A 41 -0.93 18.34 -0.39
N ALA A 42 0.41 18.32 -0.32
CA ALA A 42 1.20 17.27 -0.96
C ALA A 42 0.84 15.88 -0.41
N GLY A 43 0.72 15.76 0.92
CA GLY A 43 0.23 14.56 1.59
C GLY A 43 -1.23 14.22 1.23
N LEU A 44 -2.09 15.20 0.98
CA LEU A 44 -3.46 14.94 0.51
C LEU A 44 -3.50 14.42 -0.93
N PHE A 45 -2.62 14.90 -1.80
CA PHE A 45 -2.62 14.55 -3.23
C PHE A 45 -1.73 13.37 -3.59
N HIS A 46 -0.90 12.85 -2.67
CA HIS A 46 0.12 11.85 -2.98
C HIS A 46 -0.43 10.59 -3.71
N ASP A 47 -1.69 10.25 -3.45
CA ASP A 47 -2.35 9.06 -3.96
C ASP A 47 -3.47 9.38 -4.97
N ILE A 48 -3.62 10.65 -5.39
CA ILE A 48 -4.75 11.11 -6.24
C ILE A 48 -4.78 10.44 -7.61
N ALA A 49 -3.61 10.10 -8.15
CA ALA A 49 -3.48 9.42 -9.43
C ALA A 49 -3.40 7.89 -9.29
N THR A 50 -3.77 7.35 -8.13
CA THR A 50 -3.76 5.90 -7.96
C THR A 50 -4.94 5.28 -8.72
N PRO A 51 -4.68 4.40 -9.70
CA PRO A 51 -5.76 3.74 -10.42
C PRO A 51 -6.49 2.72 -9.53
N THR A 52 -7.66 2.30 -9.99
CA THR A 52 -8.45 1.25 -9.37
C THR A 52 -7.64 -0.05 -9.21
N PHE A 53 -7.78 -0.72 -8.07
CA PHE A 53 -6.95 -1.84 -7.60
C PHE A 53 -5.49 -1.51 -7.22
N LYS A 54 -5.09 -0.23 -7.19
CA LYS A 54 -3.76 0.22 -6.73
C LYS A 54 -2.62 -0.59 -7.38
N HIS A 55 -1.87 -1.33 -6.54
CA HIS A 55 -0.70 -2.10 -6.92
C HIS A 55 -1.01 -3.24 -7.90
N CYS A 56 -2.25 -3.70 -8.04
CA CYS A 56 -2.59 -4.64 -9.11
C CYS A 56 -2.28 -4.05 -10.49
N ILE A 57 -2.40 -2.73 -10.64
CA ILE A 57 -2.03 -2.04 -11.88
C ILE A 57 -0.51 -2.01 -12.08
N ASP A 58 0.27 -1.95 -11.00
CA ASP A 58 1.74 -2.11 -11.08
C ASP A 58 2.09 -3.51 -11.62
N PHE A 59 1.41 -4.56 -11.12
CA PHE A 59 1.56 -5.92 -11.65
C PHE A 59 1.13 -6.03 -13.12
N PHE A 60 0.04 -5.36 -13.50
CA PHE A 60 -0.43 -5.29 -14.89
C PHE A 60 0.57 -4.58 -15.81
N ARG A 61 1.20 -3.48 -15.35
CA ARG A 61 2.22 -2.72 -16.07
C ARG A 61 3.59 -3.41 -16.07
N GLY A 62 3.79 -4.43 -15.24
CA GLY A 62 5.08 -5.10 -15.04
C GLY A 62 6.06 -4.31 -14.16
N ASP A 63 5.60 -3.26 -13.46
CA ASP A 63 6.40 -2.38 -12.58
C ASP A 63 6.21 -2.71 -11.08
N TYR A 64 6.17 -4.00 -10.75
CA TYR A 64 5.99 -4.45 -9.36
C TYR A 64 7.26 -4.30 -8.48
N LEU A 65 8.37 -3.81 -9.05
CA LEU A 65 9.63 -3.58 -8.34
C LEU A 65 9.85 -2.11 -7.92
N LYS A 66 9.46 -1.14 -8.76
CA LYS A 66 9.61 0.29 -8.42
C LYS A 66 8.32 0.88 -7.85
N GLN A 67 7.17 0.56 -8.46
CA GLN A 67 5.85 1.09 -8.06
C GLN A 67 5.80 2.64 -8.10
N GLU A 68 6.48 3.27 -9.08
CA GLU A 68 6.62 4.73 -9.20
C GLU A 68 5.89 5.31 -10.42
N ALA A 69 5.23 4.46 -11.23
CA ALA A 69 4.61 4.86 -12.49
C ALA A 69 3.46 5.88 -12.37
N THR A 70 2.93 6.12 -11.16
CA THR A 70 1.81 7.04 -10.88
C THR A 70 2.23 8.48 -10.57
N GLU A 71 3.54 8.77 -10.40
CA GLU A 71 4.02 10.12 -10.04
C GLU A 71 3.83 11.14 -11.17
N VAL A 72 4.09 10.72 -12.42
CA VAL A 72 3.81 11.54 -13.62
C VAL A 72 2.31 11.85 -13.73
N GLU A 73 1.47 10.93 -13.26
CA GLU A 73 0.02 11.05 -13.33
C GLU A 73 -0.53 11.98 -12.24
N THR A 74 0.15 12.14 -11.09
CA THR A 74 -0.28 13.05 -10.01
C THR A 74 -0.25 14.51 -10.44
N SER A 75 0.85 14.95 -11.08
CA SER A 75 0.96 16.31 -11.59
C SER A 75 -0.16 16.62 -12.60
N GLN A 76 -0.42 15.68 -13.51
CA GLN A 76 -1.43 15.81 -14.56
C GLN A 76 -2.85 15.85 -13.97
N MET A 77 -3.18 14.95 -13.05
CA MET A 77 -4.49 14.89 -12.39
C MET A 77 -4.82 16.21 -11.66
N ILE A 78 -3.83 16.80 -10.99
CA ILE A 78 -4.01 18.08 -10.31
C ILE A 78 -4.17 19.21 -11.33
N SER A 79 -3.32 19.27 -12.37
CA SER A 79 -3.37 20.35 -13.37
C SER A 79 -4.64 20.33 -14.22
N ASP A 80 -5.19 19.15 -14.46
CA ASP A 80 -6.39 18.96 -15.29
C ASP A 80 -7.69 19.22 -14.54
N SER A 81 -7.66 19.35 -13.20
CA SER A 81 -8.82 19.73 -12.40
C SER A 81 -8.91 21.25 -12.26
N PRO A 82 -9.91 21.91 -12.90
CA PRO A 82 -10.10 23.35 -12.75
C PRO A 82 -10.41 23.74 -11.30
N GLU A 83 -11.12 22.88 -10.56
CA GLU A 83 -11.48 23.11 -9.16
C GLU A 83 -10.25 23.11 -8.26
N ILE A 84 -9.39 22.09 -8.37
CA ILE A 84 -8.15 22.02 -7.58
C ILE A 84 -7.25 23.20 -7.92
N MET A 85 -7.02 23.47 -9.22
CA MET A 85 -6.17 24.59 -9.65
C MET A 85 -6.73 25.95 -9.20
N HIS A 86 -8.05 26.13 -9.18
CA HIS A 86 -8.68 27.32 -8.64
C HIS A 86 -8.41 27.48 -7.13
N LEU A 87 -8.56 26.41 -6.34
CA LEU A 87 -8.30 26.43 -4.90
C LEU A 87 -6.82 26.66 -4.58
N LEU A 88 -5.90 26.04 -5.32
CA LEU A 88 -4.46 26.28 -5.19
C LEU A 88 -4.11 27.75 -5.49
N LYS A 89 -4.69 28.32 -6.56
CA LYS A 89 -4.50 29.73 -6.91
C LYS A 89 -5.05 30.65 -5.83
N ARG A 90 -6.24 30.37 -5.28
CA ARG A 90 -6.84 31.11 -4.15
C ARG A 90 -5.90 31.13 -2.95
N ASP A 91 -5.24 30.01 -2.67
CA ASP A 91 -4.38 29.85 -1.49
C ASP A 91 -2.90 30.20 -1.76
N HIS A 92 -2.59 30.75 -2.94
CA HIS A 92 -1.24 31.10 -3.41
C HIS A 92 -0.23 29.92 -3.38
N VAL A 93 -0.71 28.71 -3.64
CA VAL A 93 0.10 27.49 -3.70
C VAL A 93 0.36 27.13 -5.16
N LYS A 94 1.62 26.86 -5.51
CA LYS A 94 1.99 26.40 -6.85
C LYS A 94 1.81 24.89 -6.96
N LEU A 95 1.45 24.41 -8.15
CA LEU A 95 1.38 22.98 -8.47
C LEU A 95 2.67 22.24 -8.05
N SER A 96 3.83 22.81 -8.37
CA SER A 96 5.16 22.24 -8.06
C SER A 96 5.47 22.09 -6.57
N GLN A 97 4.60 22.58 -5.68
CA GLN A 97 4.74 22.47 -4.23
C GLN A 97 3.84 21.38 -3.63
N VAL A 98 2.98 20.76 -4.44
CA VAL A 98 1.96 19.81 -3.95
C VAL A 98 1.82 18.57 -4.82
N ASN A 99 2.46 18.55 -6.00
CA ASN A 99 2.44 17.42 -6.92
C ASN A 99 3.51 16.35 -6.62
N ASP A 100 4.43 16.64 -5.69
CA ASP A 100 5.44 15.70 -5.21
C ASP A 100 5.59 15.83 -3.69
N TYR A 101 5.06 14.84 -2.97
CA TYR A 101 5.14 14.76 -1.51
C TYR A 101 6.52 14.31 -1.00
N LYS A 102 7.38 13.73 -1.85
CA LYS A 102 8.77 13.35 -1.50
C LYS A 102 9.67 14.56 -1.23
N LEU A 103 9.24 15.76 -1.68
CA LEU A 103 9.87 17.03 -1.30
C LEU A 103 9.86 17.27 0.21
N TYR A 104 9.03 16.54 0.96
CA TYR A 104 8.75 16.81 2.35
C TYR A 104 8.97 15.56 3.24
N PRO A 105 10.07 15.50 4.00
CA PRO A 105 10.48 14.32 4.78
C PRO A 105 9.48 13.76 5.80
N ILE A 106 8.63 14.62 6.38
CA ILE A 106 7.55 14.16 7.29
C ILE A 106 6.39 13.53 6.51
N ALA A 107 6.13 13.96 5.26
CA ALA A 107 5.08 13.36 4.44
C ALA A 107 5.53 12.01 3.87
N ASP A 108 6.72 11.97 3.27
CA ASP A 108 7.38 10.75 2.80
C ASP A 108 8.90 10.80 2.97
N ASN A 109 9.49 9.62 3.13
CA ASN A 109 10.92 9.41 3.23
C ASN A 109 11.26 7.96 2.86
N ASP A 110 12.54 7.63 2.66
CA ASP A 110 12.92 6.28 2.27
C ASP A 110 12.76 5.25 3.41
N THR A 111 12.41 4.01 3.04
CA THR A 111 12.47 2.87 3.97
C THR A 111 13.89 2.72 4.54
N PRO A 112 14.09 2.51 5.85
CA PRO A 112 13.08 2.15 6.87
C PRO A 112 12.60 3.32 7.75
N LYS A 113 12.70 4.56 7.29
CA LYS A 113 12.31 5.76 8.04
C LYS A 113 10.78 5.82 8.23
N LEU A 114 10.34 6.50 9.30
CA LEU A 114 8.91 6.69 9.59
C LEU A 114 8.42 8.02 8.97
N SER A 115 7.51 7.91 8.01
CA SER A 115 6.79 9.04 7.41
C SER A 115 5.32 9.02 7.81
N ALA A 116 4.60 10.12 7.57
CA ALA A 116 3.17 10.22 7.79
C ALA A 116 2.38 9.18 6.97
N ASP A 117 2.78 8.92 5.72
CA ASP A 117 2.20 7.84 4.90
C ASP A 117 2.32 6.47 5.61
N ARG A 118 3.54 6.08 5.99
CA ARG A 118 3.76 4.80 6.69
C ARG A 118 3.10 4.73 8.04
N PHE A 119 3.02 5.84 8.74
CA PHE A 119 2.38 5.92 10.04
C PHE A 119 0.87 5.69 9.90
N GLU A 120 0.22 6.34 8.94
CA GLU A 120 -1.19 6.18 8.66
C GLU A 120 -1.53 4.74 8.29
N TYR A 121 -0.88 4.19 7.25
CA TYR A 121 -1.29 2.88 6.75
C TYR A 121 -0.97 1.76 7.73
N SER A 122 0.02 1.94 8.61
CA SER A 122 0.32 0.97 9.67
C SER A 122 -0.82 0.84 10.67
N TYR A 123 -1.55 1.93 10.95
CA TYR A 123 -2.73 1.89 11.79
C TYR A 123 -3.95 1.38 11.05
N SER A 124 -4.25 1.93 9.88
CA SER A 124 -5.46 1.58 9.14
C SER A 124 -5.42 0.12 8.63
N ALA A 125 -4.29 -0.36 8.11
CA ALA A 125 -4.12 -1.78 7.76
C ALA A 125 -4.22 -2.68 9.00
N GLY A 126 -3.63 -2.24 10.12
CA GLY A 126 -3.69 -2.99 11.37
C GLY A 126 -5.07 -2.99 12.03
N LEU A 127 -5.96 -2.04 11.72
CA LEU A 127 -7.37 -2.05 12.17
C LEU A 127 -8.29 -2.84 11.23
N VAL A 128 -8.10 -2.67 9.92
CA VAL A 128 -9.04 -3.14 8.89
C VAL A 128 -8.72 -4.56 8.41
N LEU A 129 -7.44 -4.89 8.20
CA LEU A 129 -7.02 -6.15 7.58
C LEU A 129 -6.73 -7.24 8.61
N ASN A 130 -5.79 -7.00 9.53
CA ASN A 130 -5.29 -8.04 10.44
C ASN A 130 -5.69 -7.84 11.91
N ARG A 131 -6.31 -6.70 12.24
CA ARG A 131 -6.76 -6.34 13.58
C ARG A 131 -5.70 -6.53 14.68
N VAL A 132 -4.49 -6.02 14.43
CA VAL A 132 -3.38 -6.02 15.41
C VAL A 132 -3.44 -4.82 16.35
N TRP A 133 -4.29 -3.83 16.06
CA TRP A 133 -4.45 -2.62 16.85
C TRP A 133 -5.81 -2.55 17.54
N GLU A 134 -5.79 -2.03 18.77
CA GLU A 134 -6.96 -1.47 19.44
C GLU A 134 -6.86 0.07 19.51
N ILE A 135 -7.99 0.77 19.51
CA ILE A 135 -8.03 2.24 19.40
C ILE A 135 -7.21 2.94 20.50
N ASP A 136 -7.26 2.44 21.73
CA ASP A 136 -6.49 3.02 22.84
C ASP A 136 -4.98 2.84 22.65
N GLN A 137 -4.54 1.76 22.00
CA GLN A 137 -3.13 1.57 21.66
C GLN A 137 -2.68 2.58 20.61
N ILE A 138 -3.47 2.74 19.55
CA ILE A 138 -3.22 3.74 18.50
C ILE A 138 -3.09 5.12 19.11
N LYS A 139 -4.04 5.50 19.98
CA LYS A 139 -4.00 6.81 20.64
C LYS A 139 -2.70 6.99 21.42
N ARG A 140 -2.31 6.01 22.24
CA ARG A 140 -1.07 6.09 23.04
C ARG A 140 0.18 6.18 22.18
N THR A 141 0.31 5.33 21.15
CA THR A 141 1.48 5.35 20.28
C THR A 141 1.51 6.60 19.40
N TYR A 142 0.35 7.13 19.01
CA TYR A 142 0.24 8.39 18.28
C TYR A 142 0.66 9.58 19.14
N ASP A 143 0.15 9.68 20.36
CA ASP A 143 0.41 10.80 21.28
C ASP A 143 1.89 10.86 21.74
N ASP A 144 2.66 9.79 21.55
CA ASP A 144 4.09 9.72 21.88
C ASP A 144 5.02 10.23 20.76
N VAL A 145 4.52 10.33 19.53
CA VAL A 145 5.35 10.70 18.38
C VAL A 145 5.69 12.20 18.37
N ILE A 146 6.91 12.51 17.97
CA ILE A 146 7.46 13.85 17.79
C ILE A 146 8.28 13.91 16.50
N VAL A 147 8.64 15.13 16.08
CA VAL A 147 9.61 15.35 15.01
C VAL A 147 11.04 15.32 15.59
N LEU A 148 11.88 14.47 15.02
CA LEU A 148 13.30 14.32 15.35
C LEU A 148 14.17 14.54 14.11
N GLN A 149 15.47 14.79 14.33
CA GLN A 149 16.47 14.80 13.25
C GLN A 149 17.06 13.41 13.09
N ASN A 150 17.07 12.88 11.87
CA ASN A 150 17.75 11.63 11.57
C ASN A 150 19.27 11.83 11.45
N GLU A 151 19.97 10.75 11.08
CA GLU A 151 21.43 10.71 10.96
C GLU A 151 21.98 11.69 9.90
N GLU A 152 21.15 12.15 8.98
CA GLU A 152 21.46 13.09 7.91
C GLU A 152 21.07 14.54 8.27
N GLY A 153 20.52 14.78 9.47
CA GLY A 153 20.01 16.08 9.87
C GLY A 153 18.72 16.48 9.13
N VAL A 154 17.89 15.49 8.79
CA VAL A 154 16.59 15.67 8.15
C VAL A 154 15.46 15.30 9.13
N ASP A 155 14.41 16.11 9.14
CA ASP A 155 13.20 15.87 9.93
C ASP A 155 12.57 14.50 9.63
N GLU A 156 12.25 13.74 10.67
CA GLU A 156 11.59 12.44 10.61
C GLU A 156 10.65 12.27 11.82
N LEU A 157 9.54 11.55 11.64
CA LEU A 157 8.72 11.16 12.78
C LEU A 157 9.45 10.13 13.64
N GLY A 158 9.46 10.32 14.95
CA GLY A 158 10.05 9.39 15.90
C GLY A 158 9.32 9.41 17.24
N PHE A 159 9.72 8.54 18.15
CA PHE A 159 9.06 8.35 19.45
C PHE A 159 9.81 9.07 20.56
N GLN A 160 9.07 9.64 21.52
CA GLN A 160 9.64 10.20 22.73
C GLN A 160 10.17 9.12 23.67
N HIS A 161 9.45 8.01 23.79
CA HIS A 161 9.73 6.99 24.80
C HIS A 161 9.99 5.63 24.16
N LEU A 162 11.15 5.03 24.50
CA LEU A 162 11.54 3.71 24.00
C LEU A 162 10.49 2.60 24.22
N PRO A 163 9.83 2.47 25.39
CA PRO A 163 8.80 1.45 25.58
C PRO A 163 7.61 1.58 24.61
N VAL A 164 7.25 2.81 24.23
CA VAL A 164 6.16 3.06 23.28
C VAL A 164 6.59 2.72 21.85
N ALA A 165 7.84 3.05 21.49
CA ALA A 165 8.43 2.63 20.22
C ALA A 165 8.50 1.10 20.10
N GLU A 166 8.82 0.39 21.18
CA GLU A 166 8.82 -1.06 21.25
C GLU A 166 7.41 -1.66 21.08
N GLU A 167 6.39 -1.08 21.74
CA GLU A 167 4.99 -1.47 21.54
C GLU A 167 4.62 -1.30 20.07
N TYR A 168 4.94 -0.15 19.48
CA TYR A 168 4.68 0.14 18.07
C TYR A 168 5.32 -0.89 17.14
N ILE A 169 6.64 -1.10 17.23
CA ILE A 169 7.35 -2.07 16.38
C ILE A 169 6.85 -3.49 16.56
N SER A 170 6.63 -3.93 17.79
CA SER A 170 6.11 -5.28 18.05
C SER A 170 4.71 -5.50 17.47
N THR A 171 3.93 -4.43 17.31
CA THR A 171 2.59 -4.49 16.73
C THR A 171 2.65 -4.44 15.21
N ILE A 172 3.31 -3.44 14.62
CA ILE A 172 3.35 -3.27 13.16
C ILE A 172 4.17 -4.34 12.45
N SER A 173 5.15 -4.96 13.13
CA SER A 173 5.95 -6.04 12.54
C SER A 173 5.12 -7.28 12.20
N GLN A 174 3.99 -7.48 12.87
CA GLN A 174 3.01 -8.53 12.53
C GLN A 174 2.32 -8.27 11.19
N LEU A 175 2.30 -7.01 10.72
CA LEU A 175 1.74 -6.64 9.41
C LEU A 175 2.75 -6.80 8.27
N TRP A 176 4.05 -6.71 8.54
CA TRP A 176 5.05 -6.71 7.47
C TRP A 176 5.04 -7.96 6.58
N PRO A 177 4.85 -9.20 7.10
CA PRO A 177 4.72 -10.39 6.27
C PRO A 177 3.61 -10.29 5.21
N CYS A 178 2.52 -9.58 5.50
CA CYS A 178 1.42 -9.37 4.57
C CYS A 178 1.87 -8.67 3.28
N TRP A 179 2.88 -7.81 3.32
CA TRP A 179 3.35 -7.12 2.11
C TRP A 179 4.08 -8.03 1.12
N VAL A 180 4.52 -9.21 1.58
CA VAL A 180 5.36 -10.13 0.79
C VAL A 180 4.83 -11.56 0.75
N GLU A 181 3.79 -11.90 1.50
CA GLU A 181 3.21 -13.23 1.53
C GLU A 181 2.54 -13.62 0.21
N ASN A 182 2.50 -14.92 -0.03
CA ASN A 182 2.01 -15.48 -1.28
C ASN A 182 0.52 -15.22 -1.53
N ARG A 183 -0.30 -15.17 -0.47
CA ARG A 183 -1.72 -14.85 -0.59
C ARG A 183 -1.92 -13.47 -1.25
N HIS A 184 -1.24 -12.45 -0.73
CA HIS A 184 -1.40 -11.06 -1.21
C HIS A 184 -0.85 -10.88 -2.61
N LYS A 185 0.37 -11.37 -2.87
CA LYS A 185 0.98 -11.31 -4.20
C LYS A 185 0.15 -12.00 -5.27
N LEU A 186 -0.37 -13.20 -4.99
CA LEU A 186 -1.16 -13.95 -5.96
C LEU A 186 -2.53 -13.33 -6.19
N THR A 187 -3.13 -12.72 -5.16
CA THR A 187 -4.39 -11.94 -5.29
C THR A 187 -4.18 -10.80 -6.29
N MET A 188 -3.14 -9.99 -6.09
CA MET A 188 -2.86 -8.86 -6.98
C MET A 188 -2.51 -9.33 -8.40
N GLN A 189 -1.70 -10.38 -8.55
CA GLN A 189 -1.36 -10.93 -9.86
C GLN A 189 -2.57 -11.53 -10.58
N PHE A 190 -3.49 -12.20 -9.87
CA PHE A 190 -4.69 -12.74 -10.49
C PHE A 190 -5.57 -11.63 -11.06
N ILE A 191 -5.79 -10.56 -10.29
CA ILE A 191 -6.53 -9.39 -10.76
C ILE A 191 -5.81 -8.75 -11.94
N ALA A 192 -4.48 -8.57 -11.87
CA ALA A 192 -3.70 -8.03 -12.97
C ALA A 192 -3.82 -8.86 -14.26
N ASP A 193 -3.73 -10.19 -14.16
CA ASP A 193 -3.89 -11.11 -15.30
C ASP A 193 -5.33 -11.06 -15.87
N ALA A 194 -6.35 -10.93 -15.01
CA ALA A 194 -7.73 -10.73 -15.44
C ALA A 194 -7.92 -9.41 -16.21
N LEU A 195 -7.34 -8.31 -15.72
CA LEU A 195 -7.36 -7.00 -16.39
C LEU A 195 -6.58 -7.04 -17.72
N LYS A 196 -5.43 -7.72 -17.76
CA LYS A 196 -4.64 -7.95 -18.98
C LYS A 196 -5.49 -8.61 -20.06
N ARG A 197 -6.27 -9.63 -19.70
CA ARG A 197 -7.17 -10.32 -20.61
C ARG A 197 -8.29 -9.42 -21.13
N MET A 198 -8.96 -8.67 -20.25
CA MET A 198 -10.01 -7.71 -20.64
C MET A 198 -9.49 -6.67 -21.64
N VAL A 199 -8.27 -6.14 -21.42
CA VAL A 199 -7.64 -5.18 -22.34
C VAL A 199 -7.28 -5.84 -23.67
N LYS A 200 -6.72 -7.05 -23.64
CA LYS A 200 -6.35 -7.80 -24.86
C LYS A 200 -7.55 -8.10 -25.77
N GLN A 201 -8.73 -8.29 -25.18
CA GLN A 201 -9.99 -8.50 -25.91
C GLN A 201 -10.70 -7.21 -26.30
N GLY A 202 -10.14 -6.04 -25.95
CA GLY A 202 -10.77 -4.74 -26.23
C GLY A 202 -12.01 -4.45 -25.38
N LEU A 203 -12.23 -5.18 -24.28
CA LEU A 203 -13.37 -5.00 -23.38
C LEU A 203 -13.14 -3.88 -22.34
N LEU A 204 -11.87 -3.56 -22.08
CA LEU A 204 -11.43 -2.41 -21.29
C LEU A 204 -10.27 -1.73 -22.00
N GLN A 205 -10.06 -0.46 -21.71
CA GLN A 205 -8.85 0.28 -22.05
C GLN A 205 -8.10 0.67 -20.78
N PRO A 206 -6.76 0.85 -20.80
CA PRO A 206 -6.00 1.24 -19.61
C PRO A 206 -6.52 2.51 -18.92
N SER A 207 -7.09 3.45 -19.67
CA SER A 207 -7.70 4.67 -19.13
C SER A 207 -8.96 4.42 -18.30
N ASP A 208 -9.63 3.27 -18.49
CA ASP A 208 -10.81 2.89 -17.71
C ASP A 208 -10.47 2.63 -16.23
N PHE A 209 -9.21 2.29 -15.93
CA PHE A 209 -8.75 2.08 -14.55
C PHE A 209 -8.70 3.37 -13.71
N TYR A 210 -8.82 4.54 -14.35
CA TYR A 210 -8.94 5.85 -13.69
C TYR A 210 -10.38 6.37 -13.67
N ARG A 211 -11.31 5.67 -14.32
CA ARG A 211 -12.70 6.10 -14.51
C ARG A 211 -13.69 5.28 -13.69
N TYR A 212 -13.46 3.98 -13.61
CA TYR A 212 -14.36 3.04 -12.95
C TYR A 212 -13.81 2.58 -11.61
N SER A 213 -14.70 2.46 -10.64
CA SER A 213 -14.44 1.83 -9.34
C SER A 213 -14.15 0.32 -9.47
N GLU A 214 -13.67 -0.29 -8.38
CA GLU A 214 -13.39 -1.73 -8.35
C GLU A 214 -14.64 -2.57 -8.68
N ASP A 215 -15.79 -2.20 -8.12
CA ASP A 215 -17.07 -2.88 -8.35
C ASP A 215 -17.52 -2.77 -9.80
N GLU A 216 -17.36 -1.61 -10.43
CA GLU A 216 -17.70 -1.42 -11.84
C GLU A 216 -16.81 -2.25 -12.76
N ILE A 217 -15.49 -2.30 -12.49
CA ILE A 217 -14.57 -3.14 -13.27
C ILE A 217 -14.91 -4.62 -13.07
N ILE A 218 -15.20 -5.06 -11.86
CA ILE A 218 -15.57 -6.46 -11.59
C ILE A 218 -16.90 -6.81 -12.26
N SER A 219 -17.88 -5.91 -12.22
CA SER A 219 -19.13 -6.08 -12.95
C SER A 219 -18.87 -6.27 -14.45
N ARG A 220 -17.96 -5.48 -15.05
CA ARG A 220 -17.56 -5.63 -16.45
C ARG A 220 -16.86 -6.97 -16.72
N ILE A 221 -16.00 -7.44 -15.82
CA ILE A 221 -15.37 -8.77 -15.92
C ILE A 221 -16.44 -9.87 -15.91
N LEU A 222 -17.38 -9.81 -14.96
CA LEU A 222 -18.41 -10.84 -14.78
C LEU A 222 -19.47 -10.85 -15.90
N ASN A 223 -19.64 -9.72 -16.60
CA ASN A 223 -20.57 -9.56 -17.72
C ASN A 223 -19.86 -9.45 -19.09
N SER A 224 -18.59 -9.87 -19.18
CA SER A 224 -17.75 -9.72 -20.37
C SER A 224 -18.15 -10.57 -21.56
N GLY A 225 -18.94 -11.63 -21.35
CA GLY A 225 -19.18 -12.69 -22.33
C GLY A 225 -18.01 -13.66 -22.49
N ASP A 226 -16.86 -13.40 -21.85
CA ASP A 226 -15.72 -14.31 -21.81
C ASP A 226 -15.92 -15.37 -20.72
N GLU A 227 -16.63 -16.44 -21.08
CA GLU A 227 -17.00 -17.52 -20.14
C GLU A 227 -15.78 -18.13 -19.43
N TYR A 228 -14.63 -18.18 -20.10
CA TYR A 228 -13.38 -18.65 -19.51
C TYR A 228 -12.95 -17.75 -18.34
N LEU A 229 -12.84 -16.44 -18.58
CA LEU A 229 -12.48 -15.47 -17.55
C LEU A 229 -13.53 -15.43 -16.43
N VAL A 230 -14.82 -15.34 -16.77
CA VAL A 230 -15.93 -15.26 -15.82
C VAL A 230 -15.90 -16.45 -14.84
N SER A 231 -15.74 -17.67 -15.38
CA SER A 231 -15.67 -18.89 -14.56
C SER A 231 -14.48 -18.85 -13.58
N ARG A 232 -13.29 -18.45 -14.05
CA ARG A 232 -12.09 -18.38 -13.20
C ARG A 232 -12.20 -17.27 -12.16
N PHE A 233 -12.73 -16.11 -12.54
CA PHE A 233 -12.94 -15.00 -11.62
C PHE A 233 -13.93 -15.40 -10.52
N GLN A 234 -15.03 -16.09 -10.84
CA GLN A 234 -15.96 -16.61 -9.83
C GLN A 234 -15.30 -17.62 -8.87
N ARG A 235 -14.40 -18.48 -9.38
CA ARG A 235 -13.59 -19.39 -8.53
C ARG A 235 -12.63 -18.62 -7.63
N PHE A 236 -12.00 -17.56 -8.14
CA PHE A 236 -11.16 -16.65 -7.36
C PHE A 236 -11.94 -15.96 -6.23
N ARG A 237 -13.14 -15.44 -6.52
CA ARG A 237 -13.99 -14.80 -5.49
C ARG A 237 -14.31 -15.74 -4.33
N LYS A 238 -14.46 -17.04 -4.60
CA LYS A 238 -14.76 -18.09 -3.60
C LYS A 238 -13.53 -18.77 -3.03
N ALA A 239 -12.32 -18.36 -3.43
CA ALA A 239 -11.09 -18.98 -2.97
C ALA A 239 -10.89 -18.67 -1.48
N LYS A 240 -10.66 -19.70 -0.66
CA LYS A 240 -10.44 -19.56 0.79
C LYS A 240 -8.98 -19.72 1.18
N ARG A 241 -8.13 -20.16 0.25
CA ARG A 241 -6.72 -20.42 0.50
C ARG A 241 -5.88 -20.22 -0.76
N VAL A 242 -4.71 -19.61 -0.56
CA VAL A 242 -3.59 -19.66 -1.49
C VAL A 242 -2.59 -20.68 -0.95
N TYR A 243 -2.11 -21.54 -1.84
CA TYR A 243 -1.16 -22.59 -1.52
C TYR A 243 0.24 -22.15 -1.93
N SER A 244 1.27 -22.75 -1.31
CA SER A 244 2.67 -22.48 -1.65
C SER A 244 3.37 -23.76 -2.10
N SER A 245 4.39 -23.61 -2.94
CA SER A 245 5.23 -24.70 -3.45
C SER A 245 6.64 -24.18 -3.78
N ASP A 246 7.65 -25.05 -3.75
CA ASP A 246 9.01 -24.71 -4.20
C ASP A 246 9.18 -24.88 -5.72
N THR A 247 8.29 -25.65 -6.36
CA THR A 247 8.25 -25.90 -7.80
C THR A 247 6.92 -25.48 -8.41
N PRO A 248 6.87 -25.16 -9.73
CA PRO A 248 5.61 -24.91 -10.42
C PRO A 248 4.64 -26.08 -10.29
N VAL A 249 3.34 -25.79 -10.14
CA VAL A 249 2.28 -26.80 -10.06
C VAL A 249 1.46 -26.79 -11.35
N ALA A 250 1.48 -27.90 -12.09
CA ALA A 250 0.77 -28.03 -13.36
C ALA A 250 -0.76 -28.05 -13.17
N GLY A 251 -1.50 -27.50 -14.14
CA GLY A 251 -2.96 -27.43 -14.11
C GLY A 251 -3.54 -26.48 -13.06
N LYS A 252 -2.69 -25.63 -12.46
CA LYS A 252 -3.06 -24.63 -11.45
C LYS A 252 -2.60 -23.25 -11.90
N TYR A 253 -3.29 -22.22 -11.41
CA TYR A 253 -2.87 -20.83 -11.54
C TYR A 253 -1.72 -20.62 -10.57
N CYS A 254 -0.51 -20.83 -11.08
CA CYS A 254 0.72 -20.86 -10.31
C CYS A 254 1.65 -19.75 -10.79
N ARG A 255 2.17 -18.95 -9.86
CA ARG A 255 3.06 -17.81 -10.14
C ARG A 255 4.18 -17.74 -9.10
N SER A 256 5.37 -17.36 -9.56
CA SER A 256 6.49 -16.99 -8.69
C SER A 256 6.61 -15.48 -8.73
N ILE A 257 6.38 -14.84 -7.58
CA ILE A 257 6.28 -13.37 -7.49
C ILE A 257 7.22 -12.88 -6.40
N VAL A 258 8.10 -11.94 -6.75
CA VAL A 258 9.02 -11.26 -5.84
C VAL A 258 8.58 -9.81 -5.72
N THR A 259 8.38 -9.33 -4.50
CA THR A 259 7.99 -7.94 -4.21
C THR A 259 9.02 -7.28 -3.30
N LYS A 260 9.06 -5.93 -3.33
CA LYS A 260 9.90 -5.13 -2.44
C LYS A 260 9.46 -5.31 -0.99
N ARG A 261 10.43 -5.48 -0.08
CA ARG A 261 10.18 -5.48 1.36
C ARG A 261 10.00 -4.05 1.86
N ARG A 262 8.98 -3.86 2.69
CA ARG A 262 8.72 -2.62 3.42
C ARG A 262 8.74 -2.95 4.91
N TYR A 263 9.44 -2.16 5.71
CA TYR A 263 9.51 -2.23 7.17
C TYR A 263 9.86 -0.84 7.72
N ILE A 264 9.73 -0.67 9.03
CA ILE A 264 9.98 0.62 9.69
C ILE A 264 10.94 0.40 10.84
N ASN A 265 11.95 1.25 10.95
CA ASN A 265 12.90 1.35 12.06
C ASN A 265 12.94 2.83 12.51
N PRO A 266 11.94 3.28 13.28
CA PRO A 266 11.78 4.69 13.64
C PRO A 266 12.90 5.17 14.57
N LEU A 267 13.07 6.48 14.63
CA LEU A 267 13.89 7.14 15.64
C LEU A 267 13.20 7.12 17.02
N VAL A 268 14.01 7.15 18.06
CA VAL A 268 13.60 7.32 19.45
C VAL A 268 14.51 8.34 20.10
N LEU A 269 13.94 9.25 20.88
CA LEU A 269 14.68 10.20 21.69
C LEU A 269 15.40 9.46 22.84
N SER A 270 16.72 9.50 22.81
CA SER A 270 17.57 8.91 23.86
C SER A 270 17.71 9.84 25.05
N SER A 271 18.10 9.29 26.21
CA SER A 271 18.27 10.07 27.45
C SER A 271 19.34 11.16 27.38
N ASP A 272 20.28 11.06 26.43
CA ASP A 272 21.30 12.07 26.15
C ASP A 272 20.82 13.18 25.19
N GLY A 273 19.54 13.16 24.80
CA GLY A 273 18.92 14.10 23.88
C GLY A 273 19.15 13.78 22.40
N THR A 274 19.83 12.68 22.07
CA THR A 274 20.06 12.28 20.68
C THR A 274 18.95 11.38 20.15
N ALA A 275 18.61 11.51 18.88
CA ALA A 275 17.69 10.59 18.21
C ALA A 275 18.48 9.38 17.68
N ARG A 276 18.01 8.16 17.98
CA ARG A 276 18.64 6.91 17.50
C ARG A 276 17.59 5.91 17.05
N ARG A 277 17.95 5.01 16.15
CA ARG A 277 17.03 3.99 15.63
C ARG A 277 16.64 3.01 16.74
N VAL A 278 15.36 2.66 16.81
CA VAL A 278 14.86 1.74 17.84
C VAL A 278 15.54 0.37 17.79
N GLY A 279 15.94 -0.11 16.61
CA GLY A 279 16.71 -1.35 16.45
C GLY A 279 18.10 -1.33 17.09
N ASP A 280 18.68 -0.14 17.30
CA ASP A 280 19.98 0.00 17.98
C ASP A 280 19.82 0.13 19.50
N LEU A 281 18.62 0.48 19.96
CA LEU A 281 18.31 0.73 21.37
C LEU A 281 17.63 -0.46 22.07
N SER A 282 16.92 -1.30 21.32
CA SER A 282 16.11 -2.39 21.87
C SER A 282 16.39 -3.71 21.16
N ALA A 283 16.85 -4.70 21.93
CA ALA A 283 16.97 -6.07 21.45
C ALA A 283 15.64 -6.66 20.98
N LYS A 284 14.51 -6.27 21.62
CA LYS A 284 13.17 -6.71 21.24
C LYS A 284 12.78 -6.16 19.86
N ALA A 285 12.98 -4.86 19.64
CA ALA A 285 12.70 -4.24 18.35
C ALA A 285 13.62 -4.80 17.25
N LYS A 286 14.91 -4.98 17.58
CA LYS A 286 15.89 -5.62 16.69
C LYS A 286 15.46 -7.02 16.25
N GLN A 287 14.99 -7.84 17.18
CA GLN A 287 14.50 -9.18 16.86
C GLN A 287 13.33 -9.13 15.87
N CYS A 288 12.36 -8.21 16.06
CA CYS A 288 11.24 -8.05 15.13
C CYS A 288 11.70 -7.67 13.71
N LEU A 289 12.71 -6.80 13.60
CA LEU A 289 13.32 -6.41 12.32
C LEU A 289 14.04 -7.61 11.67
N ASP A 290 14.90 -8.28 12.42
CA ASP A 290 15.71 -9.40 11.94
C ASP A 290 14.82 -10.58 11.51
N ASP A 291 13.78 -10.90 12.27
CA ASP A 291 12.80 -11.95 11.94
C ASP A 291 12.10 -11.68 10.61
N TYR A 292 11.63 -10.45 10.41
CA TYR A 292 11.01 -10.09 9.14
C TYR A 292 12.02 -10.08 7.98
N LEU A 293 13.23 -9.58 8.19
CA LEU A 293 14.28 -9.60 7.17
C LEU A 293 14.73 -11.03 6.83
N ALA A 294 14.59 -11.98 7.76
CA ALA A 294 14.84 -13.40 7.56
C ALA A 294 13.64 -14.15 6.94
N TYR A 295 12.40 -13.69 7.14
CA TYR A 295 11.19 -14.34 6.62
C TYR A 295 11.28 -14.60 5.12
N ARG A 296 11.01 -15.83 4.66
CA ARG A 296 10.97 -16.19 3.23
C ARG A 296 9.64 -16.88 2.92
N PRO A 297 8.73 -16.29 2.14
CA PRO A 297 7.56 -17.01 1.65
C PRO A 297 8.00 -18.06 0.62
N GLY A 298 7.18 -19.11 0.43
CA GLY A 298 7.46 -20.14 -0.58
C GLY A 298 7.61 -19.56 -1.98
N ARG A 299 8.45 -20.17 -2.82
CA ARG A 299 8.84 -19.59 -4.13
C ARG A 299 7.65 -19.39 -5.07
N TYR A 300 6.75 -20.36 -5.13
CA TYR A 300 5.54 -20.33 -5.93
C TYR A 300 4.31 -20.24 -5.05
N ALA A 301 3.33 -19.49 -5.53
CA ALA A 301 1.98 -19.39 -4.99
C ALA A 301 1.00 -19.94 -6.02
N TYR A 302 -0.04 -20.67 -5.58
CA TYR A 302 -1.07 -21.14 -6.50
C TYR A 302 -2.49 -21.18 -5.93
N LEU A 303 -3.47 -21.07 -6.83
CA LEU A 303 -4.88 -21.32 -6.60
C LEU A 303 -5.28 -22.69 -7.19
N ASP A 304 -6.32 -23.32 -6.64
CA ASP A 304 -6.71 -24.69 -6.98
C ASP A 304 -7.47 -24.82 -8.33
N PHE A 305 -7.12 -23.97 -9.29
CA PHE A 305 -7.72 -23.87 -10.61
C PHE A 305 -6.75 -23.26 -11.61
N ASP A 306 -6.87 -23.61 -12.88
CA ASP A 306 -6.09 -23.04 -13.98
C ASP A 306 -6.59 -21.65 -14.38
N PHE A 307 -5.66 -20.77 -14.73
CA PHE A 307 -5.95 -19.53 -15.43
C PHE A 307 -4.73 -19.11 -16.27
N ASP A 308 -4.95 -18.92 -17.55
CA ASP A 308 -3.97 -18.33 -18.46
C ASP A 308 -4.60 -17.08 -19.11
N PRO A 309 -4.11 -15.87 -18.81
CA PRO A 309 -4.65 -14.66 -19.42
C PRO A 309 -4.52 -14.66 -20.95
N ASP A 310 -3.59 -15.43 -21.49
CA ASP A 310 -3.29 -15.49 -22.92
C ASP A 310 -4.03 -16.61 -23.66
N TYR A 311 -4.82 -17.45 -22.97
CA TYR A 311 -5.63 -18.52 -23.57
C TYR A 311 -6.58 -17.98 -24.63
N GLN A 312 -6.62 -18.61 -25.81
CA GLN A 312 -7.60 -18.32 -26.86
C GLN A 312 -8.57 -19.50 -26.95
N LEU A 313 -9.87 -19.19 -27.07
CA LEU A 313 -10.86 -20.20 -27.43
C LEU A 313 -10.66 -20.48 -28.93
N ASP A 314 -10.41 -21.74 -29.27
CA ASP A 314 -10.27 -22.21 -30.64
C ASP A 314 -11.55 -22.01 -31.47
#